data_AF-A0A9X2FHM0-F1
#
_entry.id   AF-A0A9X2FHM0-F1
#
_cell.length_a   1.000
_cell.length_b   1.000
_cell.length_c   1.000
_cell.angle_alpha   90.00
_cell.angle_beta   90.00
_cell.angle_gamma   90.00
#
_symmetry.space_group_name_H-M   'P 1'
#
loop_
_entity.id
_entity.type
_entity.pdbx_description
1 polymer ?
#
loop_
_entity_poly.entity_id
_entity_poly.type
_entity_poly.pdbx_seq_one_letter_code
_entity_poly.pdbx_strand_id
1 'polypeptide(L)'
;MRTLFAGCLVVLLSFATRGAAEAETGPEAETGPDTQFTPGEQELATLLTEYSRTLSSYWRQAQKFETREALQAALAEGEVDDPHAEFIPRLLEFEASHRGQNKGLLALQEIFLSAGGSRDDDTPAAVGRRQALSRLSSYTNEPLLPIVVARSFGGIYEPLAYETAQALIESESLPADSRDWIRCRVATNDLELQQLHKSMTTRIAELEDGAEPYWPNELELRQNTLKHVPPAEELAPRAEAAIATLEQLAADPQSPRRRRAEPVNNSRQIFRLVDDPEGQRLADYAAALLFKQRHLKVGKVIPELEVTLLDGTPWRMADQRGKAVIVQFSFTGCGPCAELYPHLARLDQEYGDRLEVLTILADKTPDAARKGVADGKLSWNIALDGKPGKFVQQWSITGFPTIYVVGPDGIIAMESVGVRVEMLEKAIAELLASPAG
;
A
#
# COMPACT_ATOMS: atom_id res chain seq x y z
N MET A 1 1.87 -6.72 -25.20
CA MET A 1 0.49 -7.24 -25.07
C MET A 1 0.30 -8.31 -23.96
N ARG A 2 1.32 -8.72 -23.20
CA ARG A 2 1.25 -9.76 -22.15
C ARG A 2 0.97 -9.25 -20.71
N THR A 3 0.56 -7.98 -20.54
CA THR A 3 0.78 -7.26 -19.26
C THR A 3 -0.47 -6.56 -18.70
N LEU A 4 -1.66 -6.86 -19.23
CA LEU A 4 -2.87 -6.05 -19.03
C LEU A 4 -3.61 -6.27 -17.69
N PHE A 5 -3.36 -7.36 -16.97
CA PHE A 5 -4.00 -7.59 -15.65
C PHE A 5 -3.15 -7.16 -14.45
N ALA A 6 -1.87 -6.82 -14.64
CA ALA A 6 -0.95 -6.60 -13.52
C ALA A 6 -1.03 -5.19 -12.90
N GLY A 7 -1.53 -4.16 -13.59
CA GLY A 7 -1.40 -2.77 -13.12
C GLY A 7 -2.15 -2.44 -11.82
N CYS A 8 -3.44 -2.78 -11.73
CA CYS A 8 -4.21 -2.65 -10.48
C CYS A 8 -3.97 -3.83 -9.52
N LEU A 9 -3.66 -5.01 -10.08
CA LEU A 9 -3.41 -6.21 -9.32
C LEU A 9 -2.06 -6.17 -8.61
N VAL A 10 -1.04 -5.43 -9.09
CA VAL A 10 0.29 -5.33 -8.45
C VAL A 10 0.25 -4.46 -7.20
N VAL A 11 -0.66 -3.50 -7.07
CA VAL A 11 -0.82 -2.73 -5.82
C VAL A 11 -1.54 -3.57 -4.76
N LEU A 12 -2.56 -4.35 -5.15
CA LEU A 12 -3.28 -5.26 -4.25
C LEU A 12 -2.50 -6.55 -3.94
N LEU A 13 -1.84 -7.14 -4.93
CA LEU A 13 -0.89 -8.26 -4.76
C LEU A 13 0.35 -7.80 -4.01
N SER A 14 0.83 -6.57 -4.13
CA SER A 14 1.98 -6.16 -3.30
C SER A 14 1.66 -6.13 -1.80
N PHE A 15 0.39 -6.06 -1.38
CA PHE A 15 0.03 -6.29 0.02
C PHE A 15 -0.34 -7.75 0.32
N ALA A 16 -0.83 -8.51 -0.67
CA ALA A 16 -1.18 -9.93 -0.51
C ALA A 16 -0.01 -10.93 -0.75
N THR A 17 1.08 -10.53 -1.41
CA THR A 17 2.21 -11.39 -1.80
C THR A 17 3.57 -10.94 -1.26
N ARG A 18 3.73 -9.73 -0.70
CA ARG A 18 5.00 -9.27 -0.10
C ARG A 18 5.28 -9.77 1.32
N GLY A 19 4.79 -10.95 1.67
CA GLY A 19 5.43 -11.76 2.71
C GLY A 19 6.37 -12.82 2.14
N ALA A 20 6.37 -13.07 0.82
CA ALA A 20 6.92 -14.28 0.21
C ALA A 20 8.45 -14.32 -0.02
N ALA A 21 9.19 -13.24 0.25
CA ALA A 21 10.64 -13.21 0.09
C ALA A 21 11.32 -12.71 1.37
N GLU A 22 11.21 -13.49 2.44
CA GLU A 22 12.10 -13.45 3.62
C GLU A 22 11.89 -14.76 4.39
N ALA A 23 12.36 -15.85 3.78
CA ALA A 23 12.49 -17.15 4.42
C ALA A 23 13.89 -17.69 4.13
N GLU A 24 14.92 -16.89 4.39
CA GLU A 24 16.30 -17.38 4.51
C GLU A 24 16.95 -16.79 5.77
N THR A 25 16.98 -17.65 6.80
CA THR A 25 17.95 -17.68 7.91
C THR A 25 18.18 -16.38 8.68
N GLY A 26 17.16 -15.90 9.41
CA GLY A 26 17.36 -15.20 10.68
C GLY A 26 17.48 -16.22 11.82
N PRO A 27 18.11 -15.87 12.97
CA PRO A 27 18.28 -16.81 14.08
C PRO A 27 16.92 -17.37 14.50
N GLU A 28 16.88 -18.68 14.78
CA GLU A 28 15.70 -19.43 15.22
C GLU A 28 14.83 -18.55 16.12
N ALA A 29 13.61 -18.27 15.67
CA ALA A 29 12.64 -17.52 16.47
C ALA A 29 12.46 -18.30 17.77
N GLU A 30 12.93 -17.73 18.89
CA GLU A 30 12.70 -18.27 20.22
C GLU A 30 11.20 -18.54 20.37
N THR A 31 10.86 -19.80 20.63
CA THR A 31 9.48 -20.29 20.70
C THR A 31 8.75 -19.66 21.89
N GLY A 32 8.13 -18.50 21.68
CA GLY A 32 7.15 -17.89 22.57
C GLY A 32 5.83 -18.70 22.64
N PRO A 33 4.95 -18.40 23.60
CA PRO A 33 3.86 -19.30 23.98
C PRO A 33 2.76 -19.39 22.90
N ASP A 34 2.41 -20.64 22.60
CA ASP A 34 1.33 -21.13 21.73
C ASP A 34 1.35 -20.68 20.26
N THR A 35 2.39 -21.11 19.55
CA THR A 35 2.50 -20.97 18.09
C THR A 35 1.59 -21.91 17.30
N GLN A 36 0.78 -22.75 17.98
CA GLN A 36 -0.08 -23.72 17.32
C GLN A 36 -1.44 -23.11 16.96
N PHE A 37 -2.05 -23.66 15.91
CA PHE A 37 -3.43 -23.34 15.58
C PHE A 37 -4.38 -24.01 16.57
N THR A 38 -5.35 -23.25 17.06
CA THR A 38 -6.58 -23.82 17.60
C THR A 38 -7.33 -24.58 16.51
N PRO A 39 -8.25 -25.52 16.83
CA PRO A 39 -9.00 -26.26 15.82
C PRO A 39 -9.70 -25.37 14.78
N GLY A 40 -10.32 -24.25 15.22
CA GLY A 40 -10.94 -23.29 14.31
C GLY A 40 -9.95 -22.47 13.47
N GLU A 41 -8.75 -22.18 14.00
CA GLU A 41 -7.68 -21.56 13.19
C GLU A 41 -7.12 -22.57 12.16
N GLN A 42 -7.03 -23.85 12.49
CA GLN A 42 -6.59 -24.90 11.56
C GLN A 42 -7.61 -25.10 10.43
N GLU A 43 -8.90 -25.06 10.76
CA GLU A 43 -9.99 -25.08 9.78
C GLU A 43 -9.88 -23.87 8.82
N LEU A 44 -9.75 -22.66 9.37
CA LEU A 44 -9.55 -21.45 8.56
C LEU A 44 -8.29 -21.55 7.70
N ALA A 45 -7.17 -22.00 8.26
CA ALA A 45 -5.91 -22.14 7.52
C ALA A 45 -6.06 -23.05 6.31
N THR A 46 -6.80 -24.15 6.48
CA THR A 46 -7.09 -25.11 5.41
C THR A 46 -7.94 -24.46 4.32
N LEU A 47 -9.03 -23.79 4.71
CA LEU A 47 -9.91 -23.06 3.79
C LEU A 47 -9.16 -21.99 2.99
N LEU A 48 -8.32 -21.20 3.66
CA LEU A 48 -7.52 -20.13 3.03
C LEU A 48 -6.45 -20.70 2.09
N THR A 49 -5.84 -21.83 2.44
CA THR A 49 -4.85 -22.51 1.59
C THR A 49 -5.50 -23.05 0.31
N GLU A 50 -6.68 -23.66 0.44
CA GLU A 50 -7.47 -24.09 -0.70
C GLU A 50 -7.83 -22.91 -1.61
N TYR A 51 -8.34 -21.83 -1.00
CA TYR A 51 -8.76 -20.65 -1.74
C TYR A 51 -7.59 -20.01 -2.50
N SER A 52 -6.46 -19.78 -1.82
CA SER A 52 -5.26 -19.17 -2.42
C SER A 52 -4.72 -19.98 -3.61
N ARG A 53 -4.74 -21.30 -3.53
CA ARG A 53 -4.35 -22.20 -4.63
C ARG A 53 -5.31 -22.06 -5.83
N THR A 54 -6.61 -22.03 -5.59
CA THR A 54 -7.62 -21.88 -6.66
C THR A 54 -7.55 -20.49 -7.28
N LEU A 55 -7.42 -19.45 -6.47
CA LEU A 55 -7.26 -18.06 -6.91
C LEU A 55 -6.00 -17.88 -7.77
N SER A 56 -4.88 -18.51 -7.37
CA SER A 56 -3.65 -18.53 -8.17
C SER A 56 -3.80 -19.27 -9.51
N SER A 57 -4.66 -20.28 -9.58
CA SER A 57 -5.00 -20.96 -10.83
C SER A 57 -5.85 -20.05 -11.73
N TYR A 58 -6.88 -19.42 -11.15
CA TYR A 58 -7.76 -18.49 -11.83
C TYR A 58 -6.99 -17.34 -12.46
N TRP A 59 -6.13 -16.63 -11.71
CA TRP A 59 -5.36 -15.51 -12.27
C TRP A 59 -4.41 -15.93 -13.39
N ARG A 60 -3.87 -17.15 -13.35
CA ARG A 60 -3.05 -17.71 -14.44
C ARG A 60 -3.85 -18.02 -15.70
N GLN A 61 -5.15 -18.25 -15.58
CA GLN A 61 -6.06 -18.41 -16.71
C GLN A 61 -6.56 -17.05 -17.20
N ALA A 62 -7.00 -16.18 -16.29
CA ALA A 62 -7.50 -14.83 -16.59
C ALA A 62 -6.48 -13.99 -17.39
N GLN A 63 -5.18 -14.11 -17.09
CA GLN A 63 -4.12 -13.41 -17.83
C GLN A 63 -3.98 -13.86 -19.31
N LYS A 64 -4.63 -14.95 -19.74
CA LYS A 64 -4.61 -15.42 -21.14
C LYS A 64 -5.59 -14.64 -22.02
N PHE A 65 -6.57 -13.97 -21.42
CA PHE A 65 -7.57 -13.19 -22.14
C PHE A 65 -7.03 -11.79 -22.44
N GLU A 66 -7.20 -11.34 -23.68
CA GLU A 66 -6.68 -10.04 -24.13
C GLU A 66 -7.51 -8.87 -23.61
N THR A 67 -8.82 -9.09 -23.41
CA THR A 67 -9.76 -8.07 -22.93
C THR A 67 -10.56 -8.57 -21.74
N ARG A 68 -11.11 -7.63 -20.97
CA ARG A 68 -11.97 -7.95 -19.83
C ARG A 68 -13.29 -8.56 -20.27
N GLU A 69 -13.82 -8.08 -21.39
CA GLU A 69 -15.07 -8.57 -21.98
C GLU A 69 -14.93 -10.03 -22.41
N ALA A 70 -13.76 -10.42 -22.95
CA ALA A 70 -13.48 -11.82 -23.28
C ALA A 70 -13.39 -12.70 -22.04
N LEU A 71 -12.75 -12.23 -20.96
CA LEU A 71 -12.74 -12.93 -19.68
C LEU A 71 -14.15 -13.07 -19.10
N GLN A 72 -14.96 -12.00 -19.13
CA GLN A 72 -16.35 -12.02 -18.66
C GLN A 72 -17.21 -13.00 -19.48
N ALA A 73 -17.04 -13.06 -20.80
CA ALA A 73 -17.71 -14.04 -21.64
C ALA A 73 -17.31 -15.48 -21.28
N ALA A 74 -16.02 -15.74 -21.10
CA ALA A 74 -15.52 -17.06 -20.69
C ALA A 74 -16.02 -17.48 -19.29
N LEU A 75 -16.13 -16.54 -18.35
CA LEU A 75 -16.77 -16.77 -17.04
C LEU A 75 -18.25 -17.11 -17.19
N ALA A 76 -18.98 -16.39 -18.06
CA ALA A 76 -20.40 -16.62 -18.30
C ALA A 76 -20.69 -17.95 -19.01
N GLU A 77 -19.76 -18.41 -19.85
CA GLU A 77 -19.82 -19.68 -20.57
C GLU A 77 -19.28 -20.87 -19.73
N GLY A 78 -18.70 -20.60 -18.56
CA GLY A 78 -18.13 -21.62 -17.67
C GLY A 78 -16.80 -22.21 -18.17
N GLU A 79 -16.09 -21.51 -19.06
CA GLU A 79 -14.76 -21.91 -19.51
C GLU A 79 -13.68 -21.64 -18.46
N VAL A 80 -13.94 -20.66 -17.59
CA VAL A 80 -13.10 -20.29 -16.45
C VAL A 80 -13.98 -20.22 -15.21
N ASP A 81 -13.58 -20.91 -14.15
CA ASP A 81 -14.28 -20.85 -12.87
C ASP A 81 -13.82 -19.62 -12.07
N ASP A 82 -14.76 -18.78 -11.63
CA ASP A 82 -14.49 -17.73 -10.65
C ASP A 82 -14.45 -18.33 -9.23
N PRO A 83 -13.28 -18.39 -8.57
CA PRO A 83 -13.16 -18.99 -7.24
C PRO A 83 -13.98 -18.24 -6.18
N HIS A 84 -14.28 -16.95 -6.40
CA HIS A 84 -15.09 -16.17 -5.47
C HIS A 84 -16.49 -16.75 -5.30
N ALA A 85 -17.07 -17.33 -6.37
CA ALA A 85 -18.41 -17.93 -6.33
C ALA A 85 -18.51 -19.10 -5.34
N GLU A 86 -17.42 -19.86 -5.17
CA GLU A 86 -17.35 -20.99 -4.23
C GLU A 86 -16.88 -20.55 -2.84
N PHE A 87 -15.77 -19.81 -2.77
CA PHE A 87 -15.04 -19.61 -1.52
C PHE A 87 -15.61 -18.49 -0.65
N ILE A 88 -16.25 -17.47 -1.23
CA ILE A 88 -16.89 -16.41 -0.43
C ILE A 88 -18.03 -16.96 0.42
N PRO A 89 -19.00 -17.73 -0.11
CA PRO A 89 -20.03 -18.37 0.72
C PRO A 89 -19.43 -19.21 1.85
N ARG A 90 -18.39 -20.00 1.57
CA ARG A 90 -17.69 -20.84 2.57
C ARG A 90 -17.03 -19.98 3.67
N LEU A 91 -16.37 -18.89 3.30
CA LEU A 91 -15.77 -17.94 4.25
C LEU A 91 -16.84 -17.23 5.11
N LEU A 92 -17.98 -16.87 4.51
CA LEU A 92 -19.10 -16.25 5.22
C LEU A 92 -19.82 -17.25 6.14
N GLU A 93 -19.87 -18.53 5.79
CA GLU A 93 -20.41 -19.58 6.66
C GLU A 93 -19.47 -19.86 7.84
N PHE A 94 -18.16 -19.96 7.57
CA PHE A 94 -17.13 -20.05 8.60
C PHE A 94 -17.17 -18.84 9.55
N GLU A 95 -17.32 -17.62 9.01
CA GLU A 95 -17.50 -16.43 9.82
C GLU A 95 -18.74 -16.55 10.70
N ALA A 96 -19.87 -17.01 10.16
CA ALA A 96 -21.12 -17.08 10.91
C ALA A 96 -21.02 -18.02 12.11
N SER A 97 -20.29 -19.14 11.99
CA SER A 97 -20.04 -20.06 13.12
C SER A 97 -19.02 -19.54 14.13
N HIS A 98 -18.23 -18.53 13.76
CA HIS A 98 -17.17 -17.93 14.59
C HIS A 98 -17.33 -16.42 14.79
N ARG A 99 -18.57 -15.92 14.67
CA ARG A 99 -18.86 -14.49 14.73
C ARG A 99 -18.44 -13.90 16.08
N GLY A 100 -17.86 -12.70 16.03
CA GLY A 100 -17.34 -12.02 17.21
C GLY A 100 -16.01 -12.57 17.74
N GLN A 101 -15.36 -13.50 17.03
CA GLN A 101 -14.02 -14.02 17.34
C GLN A 101 -12.99 -13.61 16.28
N ASN A 102 -11.72 -13.43 16.68
CA ASN A 102 -10.60 -13.10 15.78
C ASN A 102 -10.58 -13.91 14.46
N LYS A 103 -10.74 -15.25 14.52
CA LYS A 103 -10.75 -16.11 13.31
C LYS A 103 -11.90 -15.82 12.35
N GLY A 104 -13.10 -15.50 12.84
CA GLY A 104 -14.20 -15.09 11.96
C GLY A 104 -13.90 -13.76 11.28
N LEU A 105 -13.28 -12.82 12.01
CA LEU A 105 -12.85 -11.53 11.48
C LEU A 105 -11.75 -11.66 10.41
N LEU A 106 -10.81 -12.61 10.59
CA LEU A 106 -9.79 -12.95 9.59
C LEU A 106 -10.38 -13.58 8.33
N ALA A 107 -11.50 -14.31 8.43
CA ALA A 107 -12.23 -14.79 7.25
C ALA A 107 -12.85 -13.63 6.46
N LEU A 108 -13.47 -12.64 7.13
CA LEU A 108 -13.97 -11.42 6.46
C LEU A 108 -12.85 -10.63 5.79
N GLN A 109 -11.70 -10.54 6.45
CA GLN A 109 -10.52 -9.91 5.88
C GLN A 109 -10.07 -10.56 4.57
N GLU A 110 -10.07 -11.89 4.49
CA GLU A 110 -9.71 -12.57 3.25
C GLU A 110 -10.66 -12.19 2.11
N ILE A 111 -11.97 -12.04 2.40
CA ILE A 111 -12.94 -11.54 1.41
C ILE A 111 -12.53 -10.14 0.93
N PHE A 112 -12.12 -9.23 1.82
CA PHE A 112 -11.66 -7.90 1.43
C PHE A 112 -10.39 -7.91 0.57
N LEU A 113 -9.44 -8.79 0.88
CA LEU A 113 -8.16 -8.90 0.16
C LEU A 113 -8.31 -9.58 -1.20
N SER A 114 -9.22 -10.55 -1.31
CA SER A 114 -9.41 -11.32 -2.55
C SER A 114 -10.37 -10.64 -3.53
N ALA A 115 -11.38 -9.90 -3.05
CA ALA A 115 -12.40 -9.26 -3.89
C ALA A 115 -11.88 -8.19 -4.87
N GLY A 116 -10.58 -7.87 -4.82
CA GLY A 116 -9.82 -7.42 -5.98
C GLY A 116 -10.45 -6.28 -6.79
N GLY A 117 -10.98 -5.23 -6.15
CA GLY A 117 -11.47 -4.04 -6.83
C GLY A 117 -12.37 -4.31 -8.04
N SER A 118 -13.24 -5.32 -7.97
CA SER A 118 -14.22 -5.53 -9.04
C SER A 118 -15.04 -4.25 -9.24
N ARG A 119 -15.11 -3.77 -10.48
CA ARG A 119 -15.94 -2.59 -10.87
C ARG A 119 -17.41 -2.95 -11.03
N ASP A 120 -17.69 -4.25 -11.10
CA ASP A 120 -19.00 -4.76 -11.46
C ASP A 120 -19.71 -5.14 -10.18
N ASP A 121 -20.78 -4.40 -9.89
CA ASP A 121 -21.50 -4.51 -8.64
C ASP A 121 -22.02 -5.93 -8.38
N ASP A 122 -22.33 -6.71 -9.42
CA ASP A 122 -22.99 -8.02 -9.28
C ASP A 122 -22.03 -9.22 -9.22
N THR A 123 -20.71 -9.01 -9.27
CA THR A 123 -19.75 -10.11 -9.17
C THR A 123 -19.80 -10.79 -7.79
N PRO A 124 -19.53 -12.11 -7.68
CA PRO A 124 -19.47 -12.79 -6.39
C PRO A 124 -18.52 -12.10 -5.39
N ALA A 125 -17.38 -11.61 -5.90
CA ALA A 125 -16.42 -10.78 -5.17
C ALA A 125 -17.05 -9.51 -4.55
N ALA A 126 -17.74 -8.70 -5.37
CA ALA A 126 -18.36 -7.45 -4.92
C ALA A 126 -19.51 -7.69 -3.94
N VAL A 127 -20.38 -8.66 -4.23
CA VAL A 127 -21.48 -9.06 -3.34
C VAL A 127 -20.94 -9.55 -2.00
N GLY A 128 -19.93 -10.43 -2.03
CA GLY A 128 -19.28 -10.96 -0.83
C GLY A 128 -18.62 -9.88 0.01
N ARG A 129 -17.95 -8.91 -0.64
CA ARG A 129 -17.36 -7.75 0.04
C ARG A 129 -18.42 -6.96 0.81
N ARG A 130 -19.57 -6.65 0.20
CA ARG A 130 -20.65 -5.92 0.90
C ARG A 130 -21.28 -6.73 2.03
N GLN A 131 -21.44 -8.04 1.85
CA GLN A 131 -21.87 -8.95 2.92
C GLN A 131 -20.87 -9.03 4.07
N ALA A 132 -19.58 -8.94 3.80
CA ALA A 132 -18.53 -8.90 4.82
C ALA A 132 -18.54 -7.57 5.57
N LEU A 133 -18.66 -6.44 4.87
CA LEU A 133 -18.79 -5.11 5.47
C LEU A 133 -19.95 -5.03 6.46
N SER A 134 -21.13 -5.54 6.08
CA SER A 134 -22.32 -5.49 6.94
C SER A 134 -22.21 -6.31 8.22
N ARG A 135 -21.16 -7.13 8.39
CA ARG A 135 -20.93 -7.98 9.58
C ARG A 135 -19.93 -7.39 10.57
N LEU A 136 -19.17 -6.36 10.18
CA LEU A 136 -18.08 -5.80 11.00
C LEU A 136 -18.55 -5.23 12.35
N SER A 137 -19.79 -4.76 12.46
CA SER A 137 -20.38 -4.29 13.72
C SER A 137 -20.50 -5.38 14.79
N SER A 138 -20.43 -6.67 14.42
CA SER A 138 -20.44 -7.78 15.37
C SER A 138 -19.09 -8.01 16.08
N TYR A 139 -18.07 -7.21 15.75
CA TYR A 139 -16.69 -7.41 16.16
C TYR A 139 -16.16 -6.27 17.04
N THR A 140 -17.01 -5.45 17.66
CA THR A 140 -16.53 -4.28 18.42
C THR A 140 -15.67 -4.63 19.64
N ASN A 141 -15.72 -5.87 20.11
CA ASN A 141 -14.87 -6.37 21.19
C ASN A 141 -13.53 -6.95 20.69
N GLU A 142 -13.32 -7.07 19.38
CA GLU A 142 -12.11 -7.67 18.82
C GLU A 142 -11.02 -6.63 18.56
N PRO A 143 -9.86 -6.74 19.25
CA PRO A 143 -8.66 -5.92 19.01
C PRO A 143 -8.24 -5.72 17.56
N LEU A 144 -8.52 -6.71 16.71
CA LEU A 144 -8.09 -6.73 15.32
C LEU A 144 -8.98 -5.87 14.41
N LEU A 145 -10.18 -5.49 14.84
CA LEU A 145 -11.17 -4.81 14.00
C LEU A 145 -10.62 -3.58 13.26
N PRO A 146 -9.85 -2.66 13.87
CA PRO A 146 -9.31 -1.51 13.14
C PRO A 146 -8.40 -1.88 11.95
N ILE A 147 -7.64 -2.98 12.06
CA ILE A 147 -6.77 -3.46 10.97
C ILE A 147 -7.61 -4.04 9.83
N VAL A 148 -8.67 -4.78 10.16
CA VAL A 148 -9.58 -5.35 9.14
C VAL A 148 -10.40 -4.27 8.45
N VAL A 149 -10.89 -3.28 9.19
CA VAL A 149 -11.54 -2.08 8.62
C VAL A 149 -10.57 -1.35 7.70
N ALA A 150 -9.30 -1.19 8.06
CA ALA A 150 -8.33 -0.57 7.16
C ALA A 150 -8.14 -1.33 5.84
N ARG A 151 -8.21 -2.67 5.87
CA ARG A 151 -8.14 -3.53 4.68
C ARG A 151 -9.40 -3.42 3.80
N SER A 152 -10.55 -3.04 4.37
CA SER A 152 -11.79 -2.83 3.61
C SER A 152 -11.81 -1.52 2.79
N PHE A 153 -10.80 -0.67 2.91
CA PHE A 153 -10.60 0.49 2.03
C PHE A 153 -9.72 0.19 0.80
N GLY A 154 -9.12 -1.01 0.71
CA GLY A 154 -8.31 -1.38 -0.44
C GLY A 154 -9.13 -1.65 -1.69
N GLY A 155 -8.61 -1.28 -2.86
CA GLY A 155 -9.23 -1.53 -4.16
C GLY A 155 -10.03 -0.35 -4.68
N ILE A 156 -11.16 -0.64 -5.33
CA ILE A 156 -12.09 0.40 -5.81
C ILE A 156 -12.87 0.95 -4.65
N TYR A 157 -13.21 2.24 -4.72
CA TYR A 157 -14.07 2.88 -3.75
C TYR A 157 -15.38 2.10 -3.59
N GLU A 158 -15.66 1.68 -2.36
CA GLU A 158 -16.89 1.00 -1.97
C GLU A 158 -17.57 1.87 -0.90
N PRO A 159 -18.68 2.56 -1.23
CA PRO A 159 -19.37 3.47 -0.32
C PRO A 159 -19.70 2.82 1.03
N LEU A 160 -20.12 1.55 1.02
CA LEU A 160 -20.48 0.84 2.23
C LEU A 160 -19.30 0.67 3.20
N ALA A 161 -18.05 0.65 2.70
CA ALA A 161 -16.87 0.58 3.56
C ALA A 161 -16.71 1.86 4.39
N TYR A 162 -16.95 3.02 3.76
CA TYR A 162 -16.95 4.31 4.43
C TYR A 162 -18.10 4.42 5.43
N GLU A 163 -19.32 4.09 5.04
CA GLU A 163 -20.50 4.10 5.93
C GLU A 163 -20.32 3.19 7.14
N THR A 164 -19.81 1.98 6.93
CA THR A 164 -19.54 1.02 8.01
C THR A 164 -18.49 1.56 8.97
N ALA A 165 -17.41 2.18 8.46
CA ALA A 165 -16.38 2.76 9.31
C ALA A 165 -16.91 3.93 10.14
N GLN A 166 -17.74 4.81 9.56
CA GLN A 166 -18.39 5.91 10.29
C GLN A 166 -19.30 5.38 11.41
N ALA A 167 -20.14 4.39 11.10
CA ALA A 167 -21.01 3.76 12.10
C ALA A 167 -20.20 3.11 13.26
N LEU A 168 -19.06 2.49 12.95
CA LEU A 168 -18.15 1.95 13.97
C LEU A 168 -17.52 3.05 14.84
N ILE A 169 -17.14 4.18 14.25
CA ILE A 169 -16.61 5.35 14.98
C ILE A 169 -17.66 5.92 15.95
N GLU A 170 -18.93 5.88 15.58
CA GLU A 170 -20.03 6.38 16.43
C GLU A 170 -20.47 5.37 17.49
N SER A 171 -20.15 4.09 17.33
CA SER A 171 -20.56 3.04 18.26
C SER A 171 -19.89 3.17 19.64
N GLU A 172 -20.71 3.24 20.69
CA GLU A 172 -20.25 3.20 22.08
C GLU A 172 -19.69 1.82 22.48
N SER A 173 -20.06 0.76 21.76
CA SER A 173 -19.56 -0.60 22.02
C SER A 173 -18.13 -0.81 21.53
N LEU A 174 -17.58 0.11 20.73
CA LEU A 174 -16.20 0.05 20.24
C LEU A 174 -15.26 0.85 21.16
N PRO A 175 -14.19 0.24 21.69
CA PRO A 175 -13.23 0.94 22.54
C PRO A 175 -12.67 2.21 21.88
N ALA A 176 -12.41 3.25 22.68
CA ALA A 176 -11.94 4.55 22.20
C ALA A 176 -10.70 4.44 21.30
N ASP A 177 -9.68 3.71 21.74
CA ASP A 177 -8.46 3.47 20.96
C ASP A 177 -8.75 2.87 19.59
N SER A 178 -9.71 1.93 19.51
CA SER A 178 -10.09 1.30 18.24
C SER A 178 -10.82 2.29 17.33
N ARG A 179 -11.67 3.15 17.91
CA ARG A 179 -12.31 4.25 17.17
C ARG A 179 -11.28 5.23 16.62
N ASP A 180 -10.24 5.56 17.37
CA ASP A 180 -9.22 6.51 16.92
C ASP A 180 -8.36 5.95 15.78
N TRP A 181 -8.00 4.66 15.82
CA TRP A 181 -7.36 4.00 14.68
C TRP A 181 -8.25 3.98 13.43
N ILE A 182 -9.56 3.76 13.58
CA ILE A 182 -10.49 3.81 12.45
C ILE A 182 -10.65 5.25 11.93
N ARG A 183 -10.78 6.26 12.81
CA ARG A 183 -10.81 7.69 12.43
C ARG A 183 -9.60 8.08 11.62
N CYS A 184 -8.40 7.69 12.08
CA CYS A 184 -7.15 7.95 11.37
C CYS A 184 -7.16 7.34 9.97
N ARG A 185 -7.65 6.11 9.83
CA ARG A 185 -7.74 5.45 8.53
C ARG A 185 -8.77 6.11 7.60
N VAL A 186 -9.95 6.47 8.11
CA VAL A 186 -10.97 7.20 7.33
C VAL A 186 -10.43 8.54 6.84
N ALA A 187 -9.80 9.31 7.73
CA ALA A 187 -9.16 10.58 7.36
C ALA A 187 -8.08 10.38 6.28
N THR A 188 -7.25 9.35 6.41
CA THR A 188 -6.24 9.02 5.40
C THR A 188 -6.88 8.66 4.06
N ASN A 189 -7.96 7.89 4.08
CA ASN A 189 -8.69 7.48 2.88
C ASN A 189 -9.32 8.69 2.15
N ASP A 190 -9.88 9.65 2.88
CA ASP A 190 -10.46 10.85 2.27
C ASP A 190 -9.41 11.71 1.55
N LEU A 191 -8.21 11.83 2.13
CA LEU A 191 -7.07 12.50 1.49
C LEU A 191 -6.56 11.74 0.26
N GLU A 192 -6.49 10.41 0.33
CA GLU A 192 -6.13 9.55 -0.80
C GLU A 192 -7.15 9.65 -1.95
N LEU A 193 -8.45 9.66 -1.65
CA LEU A 193 -9.53 9.82 -2.63
C LEU A 193 -9.49 11.21 -3.27
N GLN A 194 -9.29 12.28 -2.49
CA GLN A 194 -9.16 13.63 -3.05
C GLN A 194 -7.98 13.70 -4.03
N GLN A 195 -6.82 13.14 -3.66
CA GLN A 195 -5.64 13.10 -4.52
C GLN A 195 -5.87 12.24 -5.77
N LEU A 196 -6.53 11.09 -5.63
CA LEU A 196 -6.89 10.21 -6.73
C LEU A 196 -7.81 10.92 -7.72
N HIS A 197 -8.89 11.54 -7.23
CA HIS A 197 -9.85 12.29 -8.04
C HIS A 197 -9.11 13.39 -8.83
N LYS A 198 -8.32 14.23 -8.15
CA LYS A 198 -7.54 15.29 -8.79
C LYS A 198 -6.62 14.74 -9.89
N SER A 199 -5.84 13.71 -9.57
CA SER A 199 -4.89 13.11 -10.53
C SER A 199 -5.61 12.50 -11.74
N MET A 200 -6.74 11.82 -11.53
CA MET A 200 -7.54 11.26 -12.62
C MET A 200 -8.12 12.34 -13.52
N THR A 201 -8.76 13.36 -12.95
CA THR A 201 -9.37 14.44 -13.73
C THR A 201 -8.34 15.21 -14.54
N THR A 202 -7.16 15.52 -13.97
CA THR A 202 -6.06 16.14 -14.71
C THR A 202 -5.60 15.26 -15.87
N ARG A 203 -5.33 13.97 -15.62
CA ARG A 203 -4.84 13.06 -16.67
C ARG A 203 -5.89 12.80 -17.76
N ILE A 204 -7.17 12.74 -17.41
CA ILE A 204 -8.27 12.63 -18.39
C ILE A 204 -8.26 13.86 -19.30
N ALA A 205 -8.17 15.06 -18.74
CA ALA A 205 -8.12 16.30 -19.53
C ALA A 205 -6.91 16.36 -20.47
N GLU A 206 -5.72 15.93 -20.00
CA GLU A 206 -4.52 15.83 -20.86
C GLU A 206 -4.73 14.87 -22.04
N LEU A 207 -5.31 13.69 -21.79
CA LEU A 207 -5.58 12.70 -22.82
C LEU A 207 -6.62 13.19 -23.82
N GLU A 208 -7.64 13.92 -23.36
CA GLU A 208 -8.65 14.56 -24.20
C GLU A 208 -8.06 15.70 -25.05
N ASP A 209 -7.00 16.37 -24.57
CA ASP A 209 -6.23 17.38 -25.29
C ASP A 209 -5.12 16.77 -26.20
N GLY A 210 -5.08 15.45 -26.33
CA GLY A 210 -4.19 14.74 -27.26
C GLY A 210 -2.84 14.32 -26.68
N ALA A 211 -2.67 14.32 -25.36
CA ALA A 211 -1.50 13.71 -24.73
C ALA A 211 -1.41 12.20 -25.07
N GLU A 212 -0.18 11.72 -25.27
CA GLU A 212 0.04 10.31 -25.57
C GLU A 212 -0.36 9.42 -24.37
N PRO A 213 -1.19 8.38 -24.57
CA PRO A 213 -1.56 7.46 -23.50
C PRO A 213 -0.37 6.60 -23.08
N TYR A 214 -0.27 6.32 -21.79
CA TYR A 214 0.77 5.43 -21.25
C TYR A 214 0.52 3.95 -21.62
N TRP A 215 -0.73 3.58 -21.89
CA TRP A 215 -1.13 2.24 -22.32
C TRP A 215 -2.46 2.29 -23.11
N PRO A 216 -2.77 1.26 -23.92
CA PRO A 216 -4.04 1.18 -24.64
C PRO A 216 -5.24 1.34 -23.71
N ASN A 217 -6.25 2.11 -24.13
CA ASN A 217 -7.50 2.37 -23.39
C ASN A 217 -7.31 3.10 -22.05
N GLU A 218 -6.20 3.83 -21.84
CA GLU A 218 -5.98 4.61 -20.60
C GLU A 218 -7.14 5.55 -20.29
N LEU A 219 -7.61 6.33 -21.28
CA LEU A 219 -8.68 7.31 -21.12
C LEU A 219 -9.97 6.65 -20.62
N GLU A 220 -10.42 5.61 -21.31
CA GLU A 220 -11.63 4.86 -20.97
C GLU A 220 -11.54 4.26 -19.56
N LEU A 221 -10.41 3.62 -19.22
CA LEU A 221 -10.22 3.01 -17.91
C LEU A 221 -10.26 4.04 -16.78
N ARG A 222 -9.68 5.23 -16.99
CA ARG A 222 -9.70 6.33 -16.01
C ARG A 222 -11.09 6.90 -15.86
N GLN A 223 -11.77 7.21 -16.96
CA GLN A 223 -13.16 7.68 -16.94
C GLN A 223 -14.08 6.67 -16.23
N ASN A 224 -13.93 5.38 -16.52
CA ASN A 224 -14.69 4.32 -15.84
C ASN A 224 -14.36 4.23 -14.35
N THR A 225 -13.12 4.47 -13.93
CA THR A 225 -12.78 4.48 -12.49
C THR A 225 -13.40 5.68 -11.79
N LEU A 226 -13.30 6.86 -12.41
CA LEU A 226 -13.75 8.13 -11.83
C LEU A 226 -15.26 8.13 -11.56
N LYS A 227 -16.06 7.39 -12.34
CA LYS A 227 -17.50 7.17 -12.10
C LYS A 227 -17.83 6.63 -10.70
N HIS A 228 -16.92 5.87 -10.10
CA HIS A 228 -17.11 5.28 -8.77
C HIS A 228 -16.48 6.11 -7.66
N VAL A 229 -15.69 7.14 -7.97
CA VAL A 229 -15.05 7.98 -6.96
C VAL A 229 -15.97 9.18 -6.66
N PRO A 230 -16.18 9.56 -5.39
CA PRO A 230 -16.99 10.73 -5.07
C PRO A 230 -16.48 11.99 -5.80
N PRO A 231 -17.37 12.92 -6.17
CA PRO A 231 -16.97 14.11 -6.91
C PRO A 231 -16.18 15.09 -6.03
N ALA A 232 -15.46 16.02 -6.66
CA ALA A 232 -14.53 16.91 -5.97
C ALA A 232 -15.21 17.79 -4.90
N GLU A 233 -16.43 18.25 -5.16
CA GLU A 233 -17.25 19.05 -4.22
C GLU A 233 -17.63 18.30 -2.95
N GLU A 234 -17.71 16.96 -3.01
CA GLU A 234 -17.97 16.10 -1.86
C GLU A 234 -16.67 15.76 -1.11
N LEU A 235 -15.58 15.54 -1.85
CA LEU A 235 -14.27 15.21 -1.27
C LEU A 235 -13.58 16.40 -0.62
N ALA A 236 -13.80 17.63 -1.08
CA ALA A 236 -13.18 18.83 -0.53
C ALA A 236 -13.47 19.02 0.98
N PRO A 237 -14.73 19.09 1.45
CA PRO A 237 -15.00 19.23 2.88
C PRO A 237 -14.56 18.00 3.70
N ARG A 238 -14.61 16.79 3.11
CA ARG A 238 -14.09 15.57 3.76
C ARG A 238 -12.58 15.64 3.99
N ALA A 239 -11.82 16.14 3.02
CA ALA A 239 -10.37 16.32 3.15
C ALA A 239 -10.01 17.38 4.20
N GLU A 240 -10.77 18.46 4.30
CA GLU A 240 -10.60 19.46 5.37
C GLU A 240 -10.85 18.84 6.75
N ALA A 241 -11.95 18.10 6.91
CA ALA A 241 -12.27 17.38 8.13
C ALA A 241 -11.22 16.30 8.47
N ALA A 242 -10.67 15.63 7.45
CA ALA A 242 -9.61 14.66 7.60
C ALA A 242 -8.32 15.30 8.14
N ILE A 243 -7.92 16.46 7.63
CA ILE A 243 -6.77 17.22 8.16
C ILE A 243 -7.00 17.57 9.62
N ALA A 244 -8.17 18.13 9.96
CA ALA A 244 -8.50 18.49 11.34
C ALA A 244 -8.50 17.26 12.27
N THR A 245 -9.01 16.13 11.80
CA THR A 245 -8.99 14.85 12.54
C THR A 245 -7.56 14.39 12.81
N LEU A 246 -6.69 14.41 11.79
CA LEU A 246 -5.29 14.04 11.96
C LEU A 246 -4.54 15.00 12.88
N GLU A 247 -4.86 16.30 12.87
CA GLU A 247 -4.27 17.28 13.79
C GLU A 247 -4.67 17.01 15.24
N GLN A 248 -5.94 16.69 15.48
CA GLN A 248 -6.42 16.31 16.79
C GLN A 248 -5.72 15.03 17.29
N LEU A 249 -5.63 14.00 16.44
CA LEU A 249 -4.96 12.75 16.80
C LEU A 249 -3.46 12.95 17.04
N ALA A 250 -2.80 13.77 16.22
CA ALA A 250 -1.37 14.09 16.37
C ALA A 250 -1.06 14.88 17.65
N ALA A 251 -2.04 15.63 18.17
CA ALA A 251 -1.89 16.41 19.39
C ALA A 251 -2.15 15.60 20.67
N ASP A 252 -2.60 14.35 20.58
CA ASP A 252 -2.95 13.54 21.75
C ASP A 252 -1.72 12.85 22.38
N PRO A 253 -1.26 13.31 23.57
CA PRO A 253 -0.11 12.73 24.25
C PRO A 253 -0.39 11.34 24.84
N GLN A 254 -1.66 10.95 24.97
CA GLN A 254 -2.10 9.65 25.50
C GLN A 254 -2.50 8.67 24.41
N SER A 255 -2.22 9.01 23.15
CA SER A 255 -2.64 8.20 22.00
C SER A 255 -2.12 6.76 22.06
N PRO A 256 -2.94 5.78 21.61
CA PRO A 256 -2.60 4.36 21.70
C PRO A 256 -1.38 4.01 20.84
N ARG A 257 -0.68 2.94 21.23
CA ARG A 257 0.39 2.36 20.40
C ARG A 257 -0.14 1.32 19.44
N ARG A 258 0.51 1.23 18.29
CA ARG A 258 0.25 0.16 17.34
C ARG A 258 0.69 -1.17 17.95
N ARG A 259 -0.24 -2.12 18.01
CA ARG A 259 0.05 -3.51 18.41
C ARG A 259 0.76 -4.25 17.29
N ARG A 260 1.59 -5.22 17.66
CA ARG A 260 2.27 -6.10 16.71
C ARG A 260 1.34 -7.24 16.32
N ALA A 261 1.29 -7.54 15.02
CA ALA A 261 0.64 -8.73 14.49
C ALA A 261 1.65 -9.88 14.46
N GLU A 262 1.47 -10.89 15.31
CA GLU A 262 2.33 -12.07 15.37
C GLU A 262 1.69 -13.24 14.62
N PRO A 263 2.38 -13.80 13.60
CA PRO A 263 1.86 -14.93 12.84
C PRO A 263 1.71 -16.17 13.71
N VAL A 264 0.62 -16.91 13.53
CA VAL A 264 0.42 -18.22 14.17
C VAL A 264 0.97 -19.29 13.24
N ASN A 265 1.83 -20.19 13.74
CA ASN A 265 2.44 -21.28 12.98
C ASN A 265 3.07 -20.81 11.64
N ASN A 266 3.77 -19.67 11.65
CA ASN A 266 4.35 -19.03 10.45
C ASN A 266 3.33 -18.70 9.33
N SER A 267 2.03 -18.71 9.63
CA SER A 267 1.00 -18.29 8.69
C SER A 267 0.98 -16.79 8.53
N ARG A 268 0.89 -16.34 7.28
CA ARG A 268 0.75 -14.92 6.95
C ARG A 268 -0.69 -14.42 7.03
N GLN A 269 -1.65 -15.33 6.98
CA GLN A 269 -3.07 -15.01 6.97
C GLN A 269 -3.71 -15.13 8.36
N ILE A 270 -3.09 -15.90 9.26
CA ILE A 270 -3.58 -16.09 10.63
C ILE A 270 -2.54 -15.54 11.61
N PHE A 271 -2.97 -14.56 12.40
CA PHE A 271 -2.10 -13.86 13.33
C PHE A 271 -2.91 -13.38 14.54
N ARG A 272 -2.19 -13.09 15.63
CA ARG A 272 -2.73 -12.55 16.87
C ARG A 272 -2.09 -11.20 17.16
N LEU A 273 -2.86 -10.29 17.75
CA LEU A 273 -2.29 -9.02 18.19
C LEU A 273 -1.68 -9.17 19.57
N VAL A 274 -0.46 -8.69 19.71
CA VAL A 274 0.25 -8.58 20.98
C VAL A 274 0.64 -7.14 21.23
N ASP A 275 0.79 -6.79 22.50
CA ASP A 275 1.26 -5.47 22.88
C ASP A 275 2.69 -5.24 22.41
N ASP A 276 2.94 -4.04 21.89
CA ASP A 276 4.25 -3.63 21.41
C ASP A 276 4.64 -2.28 22.06
N PRO A 277 5.46 -2.29 23.12
CA PRO A 277 5.91 -1.06 23.78
C PRO A 277 6.68 -0.12 22.85
N GLU A 278 7.33 -0.68 21.83
CA GLU A 278 8.10 0.06 20.80
C GLU A 278 7.23 0.38 19.58
N GLY A 279 5.97 -0.05 19.56
CA GLY A 279 5.03 0.24 18.50
C GLY A 279 4.78 1.73 18.35
N GLN A 280 4.73 2.23 17.11
CA GLN A 280 4.47 3.63 16.80
C GLN A 280 3.17 4.11 17.47
N ARG A 281 3.20 5.27 18.13
CA ARG A 281 1.95 5.86 18.67
C ARG A 281 1.09 6.38 17.53
N LEU A 282 -0.22 6.35 17.73
CA LEU A 282 -1.17 6.90 16.79
C LEU A 282 -0.93 8.39 16.53
N ALA A 283 -0.55 9.18 17.55
CA ALA A 283 -0.19 10.58 17.36
C ALA A 283 1.01 10.76 16.42
N ASP A 284 2.07 9.96 16.60
CA ASP A 284 3.25 10.04 15.73
C ASP A 284 2.90 9.64 14.28
N TYR A 285 2.02 8.64 14.12
CA TYR A 285 1.54 8.21 12.81
C TYR A 285 0.67 9.28 12.13
N ALA A 286 -0.25 9.89 12.87
CA ALA A 286 -1.09 10.99 12.37
C ALA A 286 -0.24 12.22 11.99
N ALA A 287 0.78 12.55 12.80
CA ALA A 287 1.74 13.60 12.49
C ALA A 287 2.53 13.32 11.21
N ALA A 288 2.96 12.07 10.99
CA ALA A 288 3.63 11.66 9.76
C ALA A 288 2.71 11.75 8.53
N LEU A 289 1.43 11.37 8.67
CA LEU A 289 0.43 11.52 7.61
C LEU A 289 0.19 13.00 7.25
N LEU A 290 0.11 13.89 8.24
CA LEU A 290 0.03 15.33 8.02
C LEU A 290 1.28 15.88 7.34
N PHE A 291 2.46 15.46 7.80
CA PHE A 291 3.73 15.86 7.19
C PHE A 291 3.76 15.45 5.71
N LYS A 292 3.40 14.20 5.42
CA LYS A 292 3.29 13.69 4.06
C LYS A 292 2.30 14.50 3.22
N GLN A 293 1.10 14.76 3.75
CA GLN A 293 0.06 15.52 3.05
C GLN A 293 0.49 16.97 2.74
N ARG A 294 1.21 17.61 3.66
CA ARG A 294 1.60 19.03 3.53
C ARG A 294 2.83 19.22 2.65
N HIS A 295 3.76 18.28 2.67
CA HIS A 295 5.11 18.50 2.16
C HIS A 295 5.58 17.48 1.11
N LEU A 296 5.04 16.27 1.09
CA LEU A 296 5.57 15.18 0.26
C LEU A 296 4.69 14.85 -0.95
N LYS A 297 3.75 15.72 -1.30
CA LYS A 297 2.90 15.56 -2.49
C LYS A 297 3.55 16.15 -3.73
N VAL A 298 3.25 15.59 -4.90
CA VAL A 298 3.66 16.13 -6.20
C VAL A 298 3.29 17.62 -6.30
N GLY A 299 4.23 18.44 -6.78
CA GLY A 299 4.12 19.89 -6.84
C GLY A 299 4.51 20.63 -5.56
N LYS A 300 4.87 19.93 -4.47
CA LYS A 300 5.42 20.54 -3.26
C LYS A 300 6.94 20.63 -3.33
N VAL A 301 7.50 21.65 -2.69
CA VAL A 301 8.95 21.71 -2.43
C VAL A 301 9.28 20.62 -1.41
N ILE A 302 10.26 19.78 -1.76
CA ILE A 302 10.70 18.73 -0.85
C ILE A 302 11.29 19.34 0.43
N PRO A 303 10.95 18.83 1.62
CA PRO A 303 11.58 19.24 2.86
C PRO A 303 13.09 19.05 2.85
N GLU A 304 13.78 19.75 3.75
CA GLU A 304 15.19 19.49 3.99
C GLU A 304 15.37 18.03 4.43
N LEU A 305 16.26 17.35 3.71
CA LEU A 305 16.65 15.97 3.95
C LEU A 305 18.17 15.95 4.12
N GLU A 306 18.60 15.56 5.31
CA GLU A 306 20.00 15.45 5.69
C GLU A 306 20.26 14.05 6.25
N VAL A 307 21.23 13.37 5.67
CA VAL A 307 21.62 12.00 6.03
C VAL A 307 23.13 11.87 6.07
N THR A 308 23.62 10.88 6.80
CA THR A 308 25.01 10.44 6.71
C THR A 308 25.07 9.21 5.81
N LEU A 309 25.87 9.27 4.76
CA LEU A 309 26.09 8.17 3.84
C LEU A 309 26.89 7.04 4.51
N LEU A 310 26.89 5.85 3.90
CA LEU A 310 27.58 4.68 4.46
C LEU A 310 29.10 4.85 4.61
N ASP A 311 29.71 5.73 3.83
CA ASP A 311 31.12 6.11 3.90
C ASP A 311 31.43 7.18 4.97
N GLY A 312 30.39 7.71 5.63
CA GLY A 312 30.49 8.76 6.63
C GLY A 312 30.32 10.19 6.09
N THR A 313 30.18 10.36 4.77
CA THR A 313 30.00 11.67 4.14
C THR A 313 28.61 12.23 4.47
N PRO A 314 28.48 13.50 4.91
CA PRO A 314 27.17 14.14 5.04
C PRO A 314 26.58 14.41 3.66
N TRP A 315 25.30 14.12 3.49
CA TRP A 315 24.55 14.41 2.27
C TRP A 315 23.33 15.25 2.62
N ARG A 316 23.11 16.31 1.83
CA ARG A 316 22.01 17.26 2.06
C ARG A 316 21.28 17.54 0.76
N MET A 317 19.96 17.60 0.84
CA MET A 317 19.10 17.99 -0.27
C MET A 317 19.36 19.43 -0.74
N ALA A 318 19.70 20.34 0.18
CA ALA A 318 20.04 21.72 -0.17
C ALA A 318 21.26 21.81 -1.11
N ASP A 319 22.21 20.89 -1.00
CA ASP A 319 23.43 20.86 -1.82
C ASP A 319 23.17 20.35 -3.25
N GLN A 320 21.98 19.79 -3.51
CA GLN A 320 21.60 19.25 -4.82
C GLN A 320 20.76 20.20 -5.67
N ARG A 321 20.63 21.47 -5.28
CA ARG A 321 19.89 22.48 -6.05
C ARG A 321 20.47 22.61 -7.47
N GLY A 322 19.59 22.66 -8.47
CA GLY A 322 19.98 22.64 -9.88
C GLY A 322 20.15 21.24 -10.47
N LYS A 323 20.08 20.18 -9.66
CA LYS A 323 20.08 18.78 -10.11
C LYS A 323 18.73 18.14 -9.85
N ALA A 324 18.31 17.22 -10.72
CA ALA A 324 17.23 16.32 -10.35
C ALA A 324 17.72 15.34 -9.26
N VAL A 325 16.83 14.89 -8.39
CA VAL A 325 17.17 13.93 -7.31
C VAL A 325 16.15 12.80 -7.27
N ILE A 326 16.64 11.57 -7.26
CA ILE A 326 15.83 10.37 -6.94
C ILE A 326 16.09 10.00 -5.48
N VAL A 327 15.05 10.00 -4.65
CA VAL A 327 15.09 9.47 -3.29
C VAL A 327 14.33 8.15 -3.27
N GLN A 328 15.07 7.05 -3.07
CA GLN A 328 14.52 5.71 -2.94
C GLN A 328 14.54 5.26 -1.48
N PHE A 329 13.39 4.88 -0.93
CA PHE A 329 13.31 4.08 0.27
C PHE A 329 13.36 2.59 -0.10
N SER A 330 14.24 1.82 0.56
CA SER A 330 14.47 0.40 0.30
C SER A 330 14.86 -0.35 1.59
N PHE A 331 15.10 -1.66 1.49
CA PHE A 331 15.74 -2.47 2.53
C PHE A 331 16.47 -3.69 1.92
N THR A 332 17.37 -4.32 2.66
CA THR A 332 18.08 -5.54 2.22
C THR A 332 17.12 -6.71 2.07
N GLY A 333 17.15 -7.40 0.92
CA GLY A 333 16.24 -8.53 0.65
C GLY A 333 14.95 -8.12 -0.06
N CYS A 334 14.73 -6.82 -0.29
CA CYS A 334 13.63 -6.34 -1.11
C CYS A 334 13.85 -6.69 -2.61
N GLY A 335 13.25 -7.79 -3.08
CA GLY A 335 13.31 -8.23 -4.48
C GLY A 335 12.97 -7.12 -5.49
N PRO A 336 11.78 -6.48 -5.41
CA PRO A 336 11.43 -5.39 -6.32
C PRO A 336 12.35 -4.16 -6.24
N CYS A 337 13.00 -3.92 -5.10
CA CYS A 337 13.98 -2.84 -4.99
C CYS A 337 15.27 -3.20 -5.73
N ALA A 338 15.72 -4.46 -5.61
CA ALA A 338 16.90 -4.96 -6.29
C ALA A 338 16.74 -4.95 -7.82
N GLU A 339 15.53 -5.14 -8.33
CA GLU A 339 15.22 -4.99 -9.76
C GLU A 339 15.43 -3.55 -10.27
N LEU A 340 15.23 -2.53 -9.42
CA LEU A 340 15.47 -1.12 -9.79
C LEU A 340 16.95 -0.72 -9.75
N TYR A 341 17.77 -1.39 -8.94
CA TYR A 341 19.16 -0.99 -8.69
C TYR A 341 20.03 -0.82 -9.96
N PRO A 342 20.01 -1.75 -10.95
CA PRO A 342 20.76 -1.55 -12.19
C PRO A 342 20.32 -0.31 -12.97
N HIS A 343 19.04 0.04 -12.92
CA HIS A 343 18.49 1.22 -13.58
C HIS A 343 18.90 2.50 -12.87
N LEU A 344 18.86 2.50 -11.53
CA LEU A 344 19.33 3.64 -10.73
C LEU A 344 20.82 3.92 -10.96
N ALA A 345 21.67 2.89 -10.93
CA ALA A 345 23.10 3.04 -11.24
C ALA A 345 23.33 3.61 -12.64
N ARG A 346 22.59 3.10 -13.64
CA ARG A 346 22.69 3.59 -15.02
C ARG A 346 22.26 5.05 -15.13
N LEU A 347 21.12 5.43 -14.54
CA LEU A 347 20.62 6.80 -14.57
C LEU A 347 21.61 7.78 -13.92
N ASP A 348 22.12 7.42 -12.75
CA ASP A 348 23.14 8.18 -12.02
C ASP A 348 24.39 8.42 -12.89
N GLN A 349 24.89 7.36 -13.55
CA GLN A 349 26.05 7.45 -14.44
C GLN A 349 25.76 8.23 -15.74
N GLU A 350 24.59 8.02 -16.34
CA GLU A 350 24.21 8.60 -17.64
C GLU A 350 23.99 10.11 -17.55
N TYR A 351 23.31 10.56 -16.50
CA TYR A 351 22.99 11.97 -16.32
C TYR A 351 24.04 12.74 -15.52
N GLY A 352 24.91 12.05 -14.77
CA GLY A 352 26.05 12.63 -14.05
C GLY A 352 25.65 13.86 -13.22
N ASP A 353 26.30 14.99 -13.45
CA ASP A 353 26.06 16.24 -12.70
C ASP A 353 24.64 16.80 -12.79
N ARG A 354 23.76 16.23 -13.63
CA ARG A 354 22.35 16.65 -13.76
C ARG A 354 21.39 15.85 -12.88
N LEU A 355 21.81 14.70 -12.35
CA LEU A 355 20.97 13.80 -11.57
C LEU A 355 21.74 13.19 -10.41
N GLU A 356 21.14 13.17 -9.24
CA GLU A 356 21.66 12.46 -8.07
C GLU A 356 20.70 11.37 -7.63
N VAL A 357 21.23 10.21 -7.27
CA VAL A 357 20.44 9.13 -6.67
C VAL A 357 20.83 8.95 -5.21
N LEU A 358 19.84 8.97 -4.32
CA LEU A 358 19.96 8.63 -2.91
C LEU A 358 19.04 7.46 -2.57
N THR A 359 19.60 6.36 -2.07
CA THR A 359 18.82 5.28 -1.46
C THR A 359 18.94 5.31 0.07
N ILE A 360 17.80 5.38 0.74
CA ILE A 360 17.65 5.32 2.20
C ILE A 360 17.18 3.91 2.58
N LEU A 361 18.00 3.20 3.35
CA LEU A 361 17.77 1.81 3.75
C LEU A 361 17.13 1.70 5.14
N ALA A 362 15.99 1.02 5.21
CA ALA A 362 15.24 0.73 6.43
C ALA A 362 15.76 -0.50 7.19
N ASP A 363 17.07 -0.73 7.14
CA ASP A 363 17.75 -1.86 7.75
C ASP A 363 18.20 -1.57 9.18
N LYS A 364 18.31 -2.60 10.02
CA LYS A 364 18.80 -2.44 11.40
C LYS A 364 20.31 -2.17 11.45
N THR A 365 21.09 -2.79 10.56
CA THR A 365 22.56 -2.63 10.49
C THR A 365 23.00 -2.36 9.04
N PRO A 366 24.14 -1.70 8.82
CA PRO A 366 24.62 -1.37 7.48
C PRO A 366 25.36 -2.52 6.80
N ASP A 367 25.51 -3.69 7.43
CA ASP A 367 26.50 -4.71 7.01
C ASP A 367 26.23 -5.24 5.60
N ALA A 368 24.97 -5.57 5.30
CA ALA A 368 24.57 -6.04 3.98
C ALA A 368 24.73 -4.95 2.91
N ALA A 369 24.42 -3.69 3.25
CA ALA A 369 24.60 -2.55 2.36
C ALA A 369 26.08 -2.28 2.06
N ARG A 370 26.94 -2.31 3.08
CA ARG A 370 28.40 -2.20 2.93
C ARG A 370 28.97 -3.31 2.06
N LYS A 371 28.46 -4.54 2.22
CA LYS A 371 28.80 -5.65 1.32
C LYS A 371 28.34 -5.37 -0.11
N GLY A 372 27.12 -4.86 -0.30
CA GLY A 372 26.60 -4.46 -1.60
C GLY A 372 27.47 -3.41 -2.31
N VAL A 373 27.98 -2.42 -1.56
CA VAL A 373 28.94 -1.43 -2.06
C VAL A 373 30.28 -2.09 -2.42
N ALA A 374 30.84 -2.91 -1.54
CA ALA A 374 32.12 -3.59 -1.78
C ALA A 374 32.08 -4.55 -2.98
N ASP A 375 30.93 -5.21 -3.20
CA ASP A 375 30.68 -6.10 -4.34
C ASP A 375 30.34 -5.32 -5.64
N GLY A 376 30.30 -3.97 -5.60
CA GLY A 376 29.98 -3.12 -6.75
C GLY A 376 28.51 -3.14 -7.18
N LYS A 377 27.60 -3.66 -6.34
CA LYS A 377 26.16 -3.72 -6.61
C LYS A 377 25.42 -2.43 -6.28
N LEU A 378 26.01 -1.61 -5.41
CA LEU A 378 25.52 -0.29 -5.02
C LEU A 378 26.64 0.71 -5.29
N SER A 379 26.43 1.63 -6.23
CA SER A 379 27.47 2.56 -6.71
C SER A 379 27.13 4.04 -6.54
N TRP A 380 25.93 4.36 -6.07
CA TRP A 380 25.44 5.74 -5.84
C TRP A 380 25.30 6.03 -4.34
N ASN A 381 24.73 7.17 -3.95
CA ASN A 381 24.62 7.56 -2.55
C ASN A 381 23.66 6.63 -1.78
N ILE A 382 24.17 5.98 -0.73
CA ILE A 382 23.39 5.11 0.16
C ILE A 382 23.47 5.62 1.60
N ALA A 383 22.33 5.72 2.27
CA ALA A 383 22.21 6.04 3.69
C ALA A 383 21.42 4.97 4.44
N LEU A 384 21.68 4.84 5.74
CA LEU A 384 20.94 3.95 6.65
C LEU A 384 19.99 4.77 7.52
N ASP A 385 18.71 4.42 7.55
CA ASP A 385 17.70 5.06 8.41
C ASP A 385 17.52 4.32 9.75
N GLY A 386 17.82 3.02 9.79
CA GLY A 386 17.53 2.14 10.92
C GLY A 386 16.18 1.42 10.78
N LYS A 387 15.78 0.68 11.82
CA LYS A 387 14.47 0.02 11.92
C LYS A 387 13.79 0.44 13.23
N PRO A 388 12.63 1.12 13.20
CA PRO A 388 11.76 1.38 12.05
C PRO A 388 12.21 2.53 11.13
N GLY A 389 13.29 3.24 11.48
CA GLY A 389 13.82 4.36 10.70
C GLY A 389 13.13 5.69 11.00
N LYS A 390 13.89 6.78 11.11
CA LYS A 390 13.35 8.13 11.33
C LYS A 390 12.58 8.60 10.11
N PHE A 391 13.17 8.48 8.93
CA PHE A 391 12.59 8.95 7.68
C PHE A 391 11.44 8.06 7.21
N VAL A 392 11.55 6.74 7.34
CA VAL A 392 10.45 5.80 7.08
C VAL A 392 9.19 6.17 7.87
N GLN A 393 9.35 6.50 9.17
CA GLN A 393 8.25 6.94 10.00
C GLN A 393 7.75 8.34 9.62
N GLN A 394 8.64 9.33 9.55
CA GLN A 394 8.27 10.73 9.29
C GLN A 394 7.61 10.92 7.92
N TRP A 395 8.08 10.20 6.89
CA TRP A 395 7.55 10.28 5.53
C TRP A 395 6.38 9.33 5.31
N SER A 396 5.96 8.59 6.34
CA SER A 396 4.88 7.60 6.30
C SER A 396 5.06 6.64 5.11
N ILE A 397 6.25 6.02 5.04
CA ILE A 397 6.57 5.02 4.02
C ILE A 397 5.83 3.74 4.36
N THR A 398 4.87 3.37 3.51
CA THR A 398 3.98 2.22 3.72
C THR A 398 4.36 0.98 2.90
N GLY A 399 5.37 1.11 2.02
CA GLY A 399 5.86 0.01 1.19
C GLY A 399 7.19 0.33 0.53
N PHE A 400 7.86 -0.71 0.03
CA PHE A 400 9.19 -0.61 -0.60
C PHE A 400 9.19 -1.27 -1.98
N PRO A 401 9.84 -0.71 -3.01
CA PRO A 401 10.47 0.60 -2.97
C PRO A 401 9.40 1.71 -2.87
N THR A 402 9.73 2.81 -2.19
CA THR A 402 9.01 4.08 -2.40
C THR A 402 9.98 5.06 -3.05
N ILE A 403 9.57 5.70 -4.13
CA ILE A 403 10.39 6.60 -4.93
C ILE A 403 9.79 8.00 -4.89
N TYR A 404 10.65 8.99 -4.64
CA TYR A 404 10.39 10.39 -4.92
C TYR A 404 11.35 10.87 -6.00
N VAL A 405 10.83 11.56 -7.01
CA VAL A 405 11.64 12.29 -8.00
C VAL A 405 11.44 13.77 -7.77
N VAL A 406 12.54 14.47 -7.62
CA VAL A 406 12.61 15.91 -7.35
C VAL A 406 13.26 16.60 -8.54
N GLY A 407 12.66 17.68 -8.98
CA GLY A 407 13.21 18.56 -10.02
C GLY A 407 14.42 19.36 -9.54
N PRO A 408 15.19 19.93 -10.50
CA PRO A 408 16.26 20.90 -10.22
C PRO A 408 15.85 22.09 -9.33
N ASP A 409 14.56 22.45 -9.38
CA ASP A 409 13.90 23.48 -8.57
C ASP A 409 13.58 23.05 -7.13
N GLY A 410 13.82 21.79 -6.79
CA GLY A 410 13.46 21.21 -5.49
C GLY A 410 11.98 20.81 -5.37
N ILE A 411 11.21 20.83 -6.46
CA ILE A 411 9.79 20.45 -6.48
C ILE A 411 9.66 18.95 -6.74
N ILE A 412 8.80 18.27 -6.00
CA ILE A 412 8.49 16.86 -6.20
C ILE A 412 7.72 16.69 -7.53
N ALA A 413 8.34 16.05 -8.51
CA ALA A 413 7.76 15.73 -9.80
C ALA A 413 7.02 14.38 -9.79
N MET A 414 7.48 13.42 -8.96
CA MET A 414 6.85 12.11 -8.83
C MET A 414 6.93 11.59 -7.39
N GLU A 415 5.86 10.93 -6.92
CA GLU A 415 5.83 10.09 -5.72
C GLU A 415 5.22 8.73 -6.12
N SER A 416 5.84 7.62 -5.74
CA SER A 416 5.31 6.29 -6.06
C SER A 416 5.70 5.20 -5.05
N VAL A 417 4.72 4.40 -4.61
CA VAL A 417 4.96 3.17 -3.82
C VAL A 417 4.97 1.98 -4.80
N GLY A 418 6.15 1.46 -5.07
CA GLY A 418 6.42 0.63 -6.24
C GLY A 418 6.42 1.50 -7.50
N VAL A 419 7.30 1.20 -8.45
CA VAL A 419 7.34 1.91 -9.74
C VAL A 419 7.78 0.96 -10.83
N ARG A 420 7.20 1.11 -12.03
CA ARG A 420 7.72 0.45 -13.23
C ARG A 420 8.94 1.21 -13.72
N VAL A 421 10.01 0.50 -14.04
CA VAL A 421 11.27 1.06 -14.54
C VAL A 421 11.02 2.07 -15.65
N GLU A 422 10.19 1.72 -16.63
CA GLU A 422 9.97 2.54 -17.82
C GLU A 422 9.29 3.88 -17.48
N MET A 423 8.42 3.88 -16.47
CA MET A 423 7.76 5.10 -15.99
C MET A 423 8.76 6.02 -15.28
N LEU A 424 9.65 5.45 -14.47
CA LEU A 424 10.69 6.22 -13.78
C LEU A 424 11.66 6.84 -14.80
N GLU A 425 12.16 6.04 -15.74
CA GLU A 425 13.11 6.52 -16.76
C GLU A 425 12.49 7.60 -17.66
N LYS A 426 11.21 7.43 -18.06
CA LYS A 426 10.48 8.45 -18.82
C LYS A 426 10.32 9.75 -18.02
N ALA A 427 9.91 9.66 -16.75
CA ALA A 427 9.75 10.84 -15.90
C ALA A 427 11.06 11.62 -15.73
N ILE A 428 12.19 10.94 -15.57
CA ILE A 428 13.51 11.57 -15.49
C ILE A 428 13.90 12.23 -16.81
N ALA A 429 13.70 11.54 -17.94
CA ALA A 429 14.01 12.09 -19.25
C ALA A 429 13.19 13.36 -19.56
N GLU A 430 11.89 13.36 -19.27
CA GLU A 430 11.00 14.51 -19.46
C GLU A 430 11.38 15.68 -18.54
N LEU A 431 11.64 15.39 -17.27
CA LEU A 431 12.05 16.36 -16.27
C LEU A 431 13.36 17.06 -16.65
N LEU A 432 14.32 16.31 -17.20
CA LEU A 432 15.62 16.82 -17.61
C LEU A 432 15.62 17.43 -19.02
N ALA A 433 14.67 17.08 -19.88
CA ALA A 433 14.51 17.68 -21.22
C ALA A 433 13.87 19.08 -21.17
N SER A 434 13.04 19.34 -20.15
CA SER A 434 12.41 20.64 -19.95
C SER A 434 13.45 21.66 -19.46
N PRO A 435 13.61 22.83 -20.12
CA PRO A 435 14.46 23.90 -19.59
C PRO A 435 13.93 24.29 -18.21
N ALA A 436 14.83 24.41 -17.23
CA ALA A 436 14.47 24.97 -15.92
C ALA A 436 13.81 26.34 -16.14
N GLY A 437 12.50 26.41 -15.92
CA GLY A 437 11.67 27.60 -16.15
C GLY A 437 11.94 28.71 -15.16
#